data_AF-A0A528GI75-F1
#
_entry.id   AF-A0A528GI75-F1
#
_cell.length_a   1.000
_cell.length_b   1.000
_cell.length_c   1.000
_cell.angle_alpha   90.00
_cell.angle_beta   90.00
_cell.angle_gamma   90.00
#
_symmetry.space_group_name_H-M   'P 1'
#
loop_
_entity.id
_entity.type
_entity.pdbx_description
1 polymer ?
#
loop_
_entity_poly.entity_id
_entity_poly.type
_entity_poly.pdbx_seq_one_letter_code
_entity_poly.pdbx_strand_id
1 'polypeptide(L)'
;SYRDMKAALDDGSLGAAIMMHNFHRNVKAPANFTGQMAITNSAPHEFDVARFVLGADYNAVSVFQPACIDASKTGAPVFMVLETDKGQLVNIEINNNAAYGYDVRGELVGEKGSILLNGPIHSRHNSQL
;
A
#
# COMPACT_ATOMS: atom_id res chain seq x y z
N SER A 1 -9.96 1.49 9.26
CA SER A 1 -9.62 0.16 8.70
C SER A 1 -9.99 0.14 7.22
N TYR A 2 -9.53 -0.84 6.42
CA TYR A 2 -9.93 -0.93 5.01
C TYR A 2 -11.46 -1.10 4.82
N ARG A 3 -12.14 -1.76 5.76
CA ARG A 3 -13.62 -1.81 5.76
C ARG A 3 -14.25 -0.44 5.94
N ASP A 4 -13.68 0.38 6.80
CA ASP A 4 -14.18 1.75 7.04
C ASP A 4 -13.93 2.64 5.81
N MET A 5 -12.83 2.42 5.08
CA MET A 5 -12.58 3.10 3.81
C MET A 5 -13.64 2.73 2.77
N LYS A 6 -13.95 1.43 2.62
CA LYS A 6 -15.00 0.95 1.73
C LYS A 6 -16.37 1.53 2.12
N ALA A 7 -16.70 1.52 3.41
CA ALA A 7 -17.96 2.06 3.91
C ALA A 7 -18.10 3.56 3.63
N ALA A 8 -17.05 4.35 3.87
CA ALA A 8 -17.03 5.79 3.60
C ALA A 8 -17.11 6.13 2.10
N LEU A 9 -16.61 5.25 1.24
CA LEU A 9 -16.81 5.38 -0.20
C LEU A 9 -18.26 5.02 -0.59
N ASP A 10 -18.79 3.92 -0.06
CA ASP A 10 -20.13 3.42 -0.38
C ASP A 10 -21.26 4.34 0.12
N ASP A 11 -21.08 4.97 1.28
CA ASP A 11 -22.04 5.94 1.84
C ASP A 11 -21.94 7.33 1.21
N GLY A 12 -20.95 7.55 0.33
CA GLY A 12 -20.75 8.77 -0.43
C GLY A 12 -20.15 9.94 0.36
N SER A 13 -19.74 9.71 1.62
CA SER A 13 -19.10 10.74 2.46
C SER A 13 -17.81 11.28 1.86
N LEU A 14 -17.08 10.46 1.09
CA LEU A 14 -15.85 10.87 0.39
C LEU A 14 -16.10 11.44 -1.02
N GLY A 15 -17.33 11.38 -1.56
CA GLY A 15 -17.59 11.63 -2.98
C GLY A 15 -17.03 10.51 -3.87
N ALA A 16 -16.76 10.80 -5.15
CA ALA A 16 -16.11 9.80 -6.00
C ALA A 16 -14.65 9.59 -5.57
N ALA A 17 -14.18 8.33 -5.56
CA ALA A 17 -12.78 8.03 -5.34
C ALA A 17 -11.92 8.54 -6.50
N ILE A 18 -10.81 9.22 -6.19
CA ILE A 18 -9.86 9.77 -7.16
C ILE A 18 -8.57 8.95 -7.14
N MET A 19 -8.01 8.75 -5.95
CA MET A 19 -6.72 8.09 -5.76
C MET A 19 -6.69 7.22 -4.50
N MET A 20 -5.83 6.21 -4.49
CA MET A 20 -5.50 5.45 -3.29
C MET A 20 -3.98 5.30 -3.14
N HIS A 21 -3.46 5.67 -1.97
CA HIS A 21 -2.05 5.58 -1.64
C HIS A 21 -1.78 4.39 -0.73
N ASN A 22 -0.80 3.55 -1.08
CA ASN A 22 -0.43 2.38 -0.29
C ASN A 22 1.08 2.33 -0.05
N PHE A 23 1.43 1.95 1.18
CA PHE A 23 2.82 1.73 1.60
C PHE A 23 2.89 0.38 2.32
N HIS A 24 3.77 -0.50 1.86
CA HIS A 24 4.03 -1.79 2.48
C HIS A 24 5.53 -1.93 2.70
N ARG A 25 5.93 -1.95 3.96
CA ARG A 25 7.34 -2.01 4.35
C ARG A 25 7.60 -3.14 5.33
N ASN A 26 8.74 -3.80 5.17
CA ASN A 26 9.22 -4.82 6.10
C ASN A 26 10.59 -4.43 6.64
N VAL A 27 10.91 -4.97 7.83
CA VAL A 27 12.20 -4.75 8.49
C VAL A 27 13.34 -5.19 7.57
N LYS A 28 13.26 -6.42 7.08
CA LYS A 28 14.27 -7.06 6.26
C LYS A 28 13.66 -8.21 5.45
N ALA A 29 14.05 -8.32 4.19
CA ALA A 29 13.65 -9.43 3.33
C ALA A 29 14.42 -10.71 3.70
N PRO A 30 13.79 -11.91 3.66
CA PRO A 30 14.51 -13.16 3.83
C PRO A 30 15.50 -13.40 2.68
N ALA A 31 16.53 -14.21 2.90
CA ALA A 31 17.65 -14.35 1.97
C ALA A 31 17.25 -14.84 0.57
N ASN A 32 16.17 -15.62 0.47
CA ASN A 32 15.63 -16.13 -0.79
C ASN A 32 14.66 -15.15 -1.49
N PHE A 33 14.47 -13.93 -0.97
CA PHE A 33 13.52 -12.96 -1.53
C PHE A 33 14.11 -12.20 -2.73
N THR A 34 13.68 -12.52 -3.93
CA THR A 34 14.12 -11.82 -5.14
C THR A 34 13.39 -10.48 -5.31
N GLY A 35 13.91 -9.59 -6.16
CA GLY A 35 13.20 -8.36 -6.51
C GLY A 35 11.81 -8.62 -7.12
N GLN A 36 11.64 -9.69 -7.89
CA GLN A 36 10.33 -10.09 -8.45
C GLN A 36 9.31 -10.46 -7.36
N MET A 37 9.77 -11.03 -6.24
CA MET A 37 8.90 -11.38 -5.11
C MET A 37 8.29 -10.15 -4.42
N ALA A 38 8.85 -8.94 -4.61
CA ALA A 38 8.19 -7.72 -4.16
C ALA A 38 6.79 -7.57 -4.81
N ILE A 39 6.67 -7.96 -6.08
CA ILE A 39 5.40 -7.94 -6.83
C ILE A 39 4.59 -9.21 -6.59
N THR A 40 5.20 -10.39 -6.56
CA THR A 40 4.44 -11.66 -6.49
C THR A 40 4.12 -12.14 -5.08
N ASN A 41 4.77 -11.59 -4.04
CA ASN A 41 4.61 -12.03 -2.66
C ASN A 41 4.20 -10.91 -1.69
N SER A 42 4.59 -9.66 -1.93
CA SER A 42 4.18 -8.53 -1.07
C SER A 42 3.00 -7.74 -1.65
N ALA A 43 3.13 -7.23 -2.87
CA ALA A 43 2.10 -6.45 -3.54
C ALA A 43 0.72 -7.11 -3.74
N PRO A 44 0.54 -8.45 -3.75
CA PRO A 44 -0.79 -9.03 -3.93
C PRO A 44 -1.78 -8.60 -2.85
N HIS A 45 -1.30 -8.30 -1.63
CA HIS A 45 -2.15 -7.77 -0.57
C HIS A 45 -2.71 -6.39 -0.91
N GLU A 46 -1.88 -5.50 -1.47
CA GLU A 46 -2.32 -4.17 -1.89
C GLU A 46 -3.19 -4.21 -3.15
N PHE A 47 -2.94 -5.15 -4.08
CA PHE A 47 -3.81 -5.38 -5.22
C PHE A 47 -5.21 -5.83 -4.79
N ASP A 48 -5.30 -6.81 -3.88
CA ASP A 48 -6.59 -7.31 -3.41
C ASP A 48 -7.36 -6.22 -2.65
N VAL A 49 -6.69 -5.53 -1.72
CA VAL A 49 -7.37 -4.55 -0.88
C VAL A 49 -7.83 -3.32 -1.66
N ALA A 50 -7.06 -2.86 -2.65
CA ALA A 50 -7.48 -1.73 -3.47
C ALA A 50 -8.65 -2.13 -4.40
N ARG A 51 -8.66 -3.35 -4.96
CA ARG A 51 -9.85 -3.86 -5.69
C ARG A 51 -11.07 -3.93 -4.78
N PHE A 52 -10.93 -4.42 -3.55
CA PHE A 52 -12.01 -4.47 -2.57
C PHE A 52 -12.54 -3.08 -2.22
N VAL A 53 -11.64 -2.14 -1.88
CA VAL A 53 -12.00 -0.78 -1.44
C VAL A 53 -12.64 0.02 -2.58
N LEU A 54 -12.09 -0.04 -3.78
CA LEU A 54 -12.58 0.74 -4.93
C LEU A 54 -13.71 0.03 -5.69
N GLY A 55 -13.88 -1.29 -5.48
CA GLY A 55 -14.76 -2.13 -6.27
C GLY A 55 -14.44 -2.07 -7.76
N ALA A 56 -13.15 -1.98 -8.11
CA ALA A 56 -12.65 -1.71 -9.46
C ALA A 56 -11.61 -2.75 -9.88
N ASP A 57 -11.46 -2.96 -11.18
CA ASP A 57 -10.43 -3.81 -11.78
C ASP A 57 -9.28 -2.97 -12.34
N TYR A 58 -8.16 -3.60 -12.70
CA TYR A 58 -6.97 -2.90 -13.20
C TYR A 58 -6.85 -3.04 -14.72
N ASN A 59 -6.60 -1.91 -15.39
CA ASN A 59 -6.34 -1.86 -16.83
C ASN A 59 -4.85 -1.82 -17.15
N ALA A 60 -4.05 -1.16 -16.32
CA ALA A 60 -2.62 -0.99 -16.55
C ALA A 60 -1.84 -0.91 -15.24
N VAL A 61 -0.56 -1.28 -15.32
CA VAL A 61 0.43 -1.06 -14.26
C VAL A 61 1.72 -0.54 -14.86
N SER A 62 2.25 0.52 -14.26
CA SER A 62 3.61 1.02 -14.49
C SER A 62 4.45 0.75 -13.25
N VAL A 63 5.64 0.19 -13.46
CA VAL A 63 6.54 -0.23 -12.37
C VAL A 63 7.85 0.56 -12.45
N PHE A 64 8.29 1.07 -11.31
CA PHE A 64 9.45 1.92 -11.17
C PHE A 64 10.36 1.40 -10.06
N GLN A 65 11.66 1.63 -10.21
CA GLN A 65 12.66 1.39 -9.18
C GLN A 65 13.58 2.60 -9.04
N PRO A 66 14.00 2.98 -7.82
CA PRO A 66 14.96 4.06 -7.63
C PRO A 66 16.32 3.73 -8.28
N ALA A 67 16.90 4.68 -9.01
CA ALA A 67 18.15 4.47 -9.76
C ALA A 67 19.36 4.11 -8.88
N CYS A 68 19.33 4.45 -7.58
CA CYS A 68 20.40 4.12 -6.63
C CYS A 68 20.37 2.68 -6.12
N ILE A 69 19.38 1.88 -6.51
CA ILE A 69 19.19 0.49 -6.08
C ILE A 69 19.60 -0.47 -7.19
N ASP A 70 20.44 -1.44 -6.86
CA ASP A 70 20.65 -2.62 -7.70
C ASP A 70 19.39 -3.51 -7.65
N ALA A 71 18.70 -3.62 -8.79
CA ALA A 71 17.47 -4.40 -8.93
C ALA A 71 17.67 -5.91 -8.67
N SER A 72 18.91 -6.42 -8.77
CA SER A 72 19.24 -7.82 -8.46
C SER A 72 19.33 -8.09 -6.96
N LYS A 73 19.41 -7.03 -6.14
CA LYS A 73 19.53 -7.16 -4.68
C LYS A 73 18.26 -7.76 -4.06
N THR A 74 18.47 -8.65 -3.11
CA THR A 74 17.40 -9.23 -2.28
C THR A 74 16.52 -8.13 -1.68
N GLY A 75 15.22 -8.17 -1.95
CA GLY A 75 14.25 -7.19 -1.45
C GLY A 75 14.46 -5.76 -1.98
N ALA A 76 14.96 -5.61 -3.21
CA ALA A 76 14.98 -4.32 -3.88
C ALA A 76 13.56 -3.70 -3.92
N PRO A 77 13.36 -2.44 -3.50
CA PRO A 77 12.05 -1.82 -3.50
C PRO A 77 11.50 -1.64 -4.92
N VAL A 78 10.17 -1.61 -5.01
CA VAL A 78 9.42 -1.27 -6.22
C VAL A 78 8.35 -0.24 -5.89
N PHE A 79 8.11 0.67 -6.82
CA PHE A 79 7.00 1.61 -6.77
C PHE A 79 6.11 1.35 -7.99
N MET A 80 4.83 1.13 -7.75
CA MET A 80 3.88 0.82 -8.81
C MET A 80 2.80 1.89 -8.87
N VAL A 81 2.36 2.20 -10.09
CA VAL A 81 1.18 3.03 -10.36
C VAL A 81 0.22 2.19 -11.19
N LEU A 82 -1.00 2.03 -10.71
CA LEU A 82 -2.06 1.25 -11.32
C LEU A 82 -3.17 2.18 -11.79
N GLU A 83 -3.69 1.89 -12.96
CA GLU A 83 -4.87 2.55 -13.53
C GLU A 83 -6.04 1.56 -13.47
N THR A 84 -7.17 2.00 -12.94
CA THR A 84 -8.37 1.17 -12.78
C THR A 84 -9.35 1.33 -13.96
N ASP A 85 -10.26 0.38 -14.12
CA ASP A 85 -11.35 0.41 -15.10
C ASP A 85 -12.38 1.53 -14.87
N LYS A 86 -12.39 2.10 -13.66
CA LYS A 86 -13.23 3.23 -13.25
C LYS A 86 -12.46 4.56 -13.22
N GLY A 87 -11.21 4.59 -13.68
CA GLY A 87 -10.42 5.82 -13.84
C GLY A 87 -9.73 6.33 -12.56
N GLN A 88 -9.77 5.59 -11.45
CA GLN A 88 -8.94 5.91 -10.28
C GLN A 88 -7.49 5.50 -10.50
N LEU A 89 -6.57 6.21 -9.83
CA LEU A 89 -5.15 5.87 -9.76
C LEU A 89 -4.78 5.29 -8.40
N VAL A 90 -3.97 4.24 -8.39
CA VAL A 90 -3.47 3.62 -7.16
C VAL A 90 -1.97 3.56 -7.21
N ASN A 91 -1.28 4.06 -6.18
CA ASN A 91 0.15 3.79 -6.03
C ASN A 91 0.41 2.81 -4.90
N ILE A 92 1.43 1.98 -5.10
CA ILE A 92 1.88 0.98 -4.15
C ILE A 92 3.40 1.10 -4.02
N GLU A 93 3.87 1.50 -2.85
CA GLU A 93 5.28 1.42 -2.48
C GLU A 93 5.53 0.10 -1.74
N ILE A 94 6.40 -0.75 -2.28
CA ILE A 94 6.91 -1.94 -1.59
C ILE A 94 8.38 -1.72 -1.25
N ASN A 95 8.72 -1.78 0.04
CA ASN A 95 10.11 -1.77 0.52
C ASN A 95 10.32 -2.82 1.60
N ASN A 96 10.82 -3.98 1.20
CA ASN A 96 11.03 -5.11 2.12
C ASN A 96 12.29 -4.97 3.00
N ASN A 97 13.09 -3.91 2.82
CA ASN A 97 14.32 -3.64 3.58
C ASN A 97 14.29 -2.24 4.19
N ALA A 98 13.17 -1.86 4.81
CA ALA A 98 12.99 -0.55 5.41
C ALA A 98 13.82 -0.33 6.69
N ALA A 99 14.41 -1.41 7.25
CA ALA A 99 15.23 -1.45 8.45
C ALA A 99 14.53 -1.09 9.77
N TYR A 100 13.63 -0.11 9.76
CA TYR A 100 13.02 0.44 10.98
C TYR A 100 11.86 -0.41 11.54
N GLY A 101 11.18 -1.20 10.71
CA GLY A 101 9.93 -1.81 11.14
C GLY A 101 9.12 -2.49 10.04
N TYR A 102 8.02 -3.09 10.48
CA TYR A 102 6.90 -3.45 9.61
C TYR A 102 5.87 -2.31 9.65
N ASP A 103 5.48 -1.82 8.48
CA ASP A 103 4.63 -0.64 8.36
C ASP A 103 3.73 -0.75 7.13
N VAL A 104 2.42 -0.77 7.37
CA VAL A 104 1.38 -0.81 6.34
C VAL A 104 0.52 0.43 6.51
N ARG A 105 0.46 1.26 5.47
CA ARG A 105 -0.31 2.50 5.45
C ARG A 105 -1.16 2.55 4.20
N GLY A 106 -2.33 3.15 4.34
CA GLY A 106 -3.30 3.33 3.27
C GLY A 106 -3.99 4.68 3.42
N GLU A 107 -4.22 5.37 2.32
CA GLU A 107 -5.10 6.54 2.26
C GLU A 107 -5.99 6.43 1.02
N LEU A 108 -7.30 6.59 1.21
CA LEU A 108 -8.26 6.73 0.13
C LEU A 108 -8.65 8.20 0.00
N VAL A 109 -8.44 8.78 -1.18
CA VAL A 109 -8.75 10.16 -1.51
C VAL A 109 -9.96 10.20 -2.42
N GLY A 110 -11.00 10.91 -2.01
CA GLY A 110 -12.18 11.23 -2.82
C GLY A 110 -12.35 12.72 -3.05
N GLU A 111 -13.33 13.09 -3.87
CA GLU A 111 -13.64 14.49 -4.22
C GLU A 111 -13.95 15.39 -3.02
N LYS A 112 -14.47 14.82 -1.93
CA LYS A 112 -14.97 15.57 -0.76
C LYS A 112 -14.08 15.42 0.48
N GLY A 113 -13.05 14.58 0.42
CA GLY A 113 -12.15 14.35 1.56
C GLY A 113 -11.32 13.08 1.40
N SER A 114 -10.61 12.71 2.45
CA SER A 114 -9.84 11.47 2.51
C SER A 114 -10.02 10.73 3.84
N ILE A 115 -9.73 9.44 3.81
CA ILE A 115 -9.64 8.58 4.98
C ILE A 115 -8.32 7.81 4.92
N LEU A 116 -7.61 7.73 6.04
CA LEU A 116 -6.34 7.03 6.14
C LEU A 116 -6.37 5.98 7.25
N LEU A 117 -5.54 4.96 7.10
CA LEU A 117 -5.26 4.02 8.18
C LEU A 117 -4.47 4.75 9.27
N ASN A 118 -4.95 4.63 10.51
CA ASN A 118 -4.14 5.03 11.66
C ASN A 118 -2.94 4.08 11.81
N GLY A 119 -1.78 4.65 12.12
CA GLY A 119 -0.63 3.87 12.55
C GLY A 119 -0.95 3.09 13.84
N PRO A 120 -0.27 1.95 14.08
CA PRO A 120 -0.49 1.18 15.30
C PRO A 120 -0.18 2.05 16.52
N ILE A 121 -1.17 2.21 17.39
CA ILE A 121 -0.99 2.87 18.69
C ILE A 121 -0.42 1.81 19.63
N HIS A 122 0.88 1.88 19.90
CA HIS A 122 1.52 0.97 20.85
C HIS A 122 1.04 1.26 22.28
N SER A 123 0.64 0.23 23.01
CA SER A 123 0.34 0.35 24.44
C SER A 123 1.60 0.74 25.19
N ARG A 124 1.56 1.85 25.95
CA ARG A 124 2.61 2.17 26.92
C ARG A 124 2.35 1.40 28.21
N HIS A 125 3.29 0.56 28.60
CA HIS A 125 3.32 -0.01 29.94
C HIS A 125 3.98 0.99 30.90
N ASN A 126 3.24 1.50 31.87
CA ASN A 126 3.74 2.45 32.86
C ASN A 126 3.78 1.75 34.24
N SER A 127 4.68 0.78 34.40
CA SER A 127 5.00 0.21 35.71
C SER A 127 6.41 0.61 36.10
N GLN A 128 6.57 1.28 37.25
CA GLN A 128 7.86 1.37 37.92
C GLN A 128 8.09 0.06 38.68
N LEU A 129 8.64 -0.93 37.98
CA LEU A 129 9.35 -2.07 38.55
C LEU A 129 10.63 -2.27 37.76
#